data_AF-A0AAD9EK01-F1
#
_entry.id   AF-A0AAD9EK01-F1
#
_cell.length_a   1.000
_cell.length_b   1.000
_cell.length_c   1.000
_cell.angle_alpha   90.00
_cell.angle_beta   90.00
_cell.angle_gamma   90.00
#
_symmetry.space_group_name_H-M   'P 1'
#
loop_
_entity.id
_entity.type
_entity.pdbx_description
1 polymer ?
#
loop_
_entity_poly.entity_id
_entity_poly.type
_entity_poly.pdbx_seq_one_letter_code
_entity_poly.pdbx_strand_id
1 'polypeptide(L)'
;MEVSSEDSYRYQPLSAADSVRLLRISRADDQPHGMLLSLEEVRLDGHPDFAALSYTWKLPEYDVRRDQDCGALIEVICDGKLMTISENLFNFLCAAMRATEVSNETSAKLESKVNGILKDLPLWIDAFCINQNDSEEKRHQVLLMHRIYSAARNVIVWLGPAQPPPDVLWVHDKFIPAISKAERMKPKFTETRLKKDPLCSSMETMQELGPELCSRWLLAWLEFFFYFDRQCWFDRGWIVQEVALSDPANVYICCGRSALRWKRLAAFAQFLHETGWSSALQEHIEKTATTGDIQIIQNRRAVYPLQVSSRILKISQARAWLAEVAQHMGHAESAWNSKLDQNWLDCANVLVDSLRSSRFGDDRDHIYGCLGMLSMLLPQGYECPILPNYESTVEESPICVDTTNYRPGYLIIPPGKAIV
;
A
#
# COMPACT_ATOMS: atom_id res chain seq x y z
N MET A 1 -25.99 18.15 -21.96
CA MET A 1 -26.70 16.99 -22.53
C MET A 1 -26.90 16.04 -21.38
N GLU A 2 -28.13 15.81 -20.96
CA GLU A 2 -28.45 14.78 -19.96
C GLU A 2 -28.08 13.42 -20.55
N VAL A 3 -27.07 12.76 -19.97
CA VAL A 3 -26.72 11.38 -20.33
C VAL A 3 -27.92 10.53 -19.96
N SER A 4 -28.49 9.81 -20.93
CA SER A 4 -29.62 8.94 -20.69
C SER A 4 -29.22 7.86 -19.66
N SER A 5 -30.11 7.49 -18.74
CA SER A 5 -29.81 6.44 -17.74
C SER A 5 -29.51 5.05 -18.35
N GLU A 6 -29.67 4.89 -19.67
CA GLU A 6 -29.34 3.67 -20.40
C GLU A 6 -27.86 3.59 -20.77
N ASP A 7 -27.12 4.70 -20.77
CA ASP A 7 -25.71 4.76 -21.19
C ASP A 7 -24.72 4.58 -20.04
N SER A 8 -25.18 4.63 -18.79
CA SER A 8 -24.35 4.38 -17.60
C SER A 8 -24.11 2.89 -17.36
N TYR A 9 -22.92 2.56 -16.82
CA TYR A 9 -22.58 1.20 -16.45
C TYR A 9 -23.49 0.71 -15.31
N ARG A 10 -24.03 -0.50 -15.46
CA ARG A 10 -24.84 -1.17 -14.43
C ARG A 10 -24.19 -2.51 -14.08
N TYR A 11 -23.76 -2.62 -12.84
CA TYR A 11 -23.22 -3.86 -12.30
C TYR A 11 -24.28 -4.97 -12.30
N GLN A 12 -23.88 -6.16 -12.76
CA GLN A 12 -24.64 -7.38 -12.52
C GLN A 12 -24.32 -7.91 -11.12
N PRO A 13 -25.30 -8.35 -10.32
CA PRO A 13 -25.03 -8.98 -9.04
C PRO A 13 -24.04 -10.15 -9.17
N LEU A 14 -23.09 -10.24 -8.25
CA LEU A 14 -22.14 -11.35 -8.21
C LEU A 14 -22.87 -12.68 -8.00
N SER A 15 -22.44 -13.72 -8.71
CA SER A 15 -23.11 -15.03 -8.69
C SER A 15 -22.86 -15.85 -7.43
N ALA A 16 -21.78 -15.57 -6.70
CA ALA A 16 -21.39 -16.28 -5.49
C ALA A 16 -20.69 -15.38 -4.47
N ALA A 17 -20.62 -15.85 -3.21
CA ALA A 17 -19.95 -15.13 -2.13
C ALA A 17 -18.41 -15.07 -2.31
N ASP A 18 -17.79 -15.95 -3.07
CA ASP A 18 -16.34 -15.88 -3.39
C ASP A 18 -16.07 -15.30 -4.79
N SER A 19 -17.10 -14.80 -5.47
CA SER A 19 -16.97 -14.16 -6.77
C SER A 19 -16.37 -12.76 -6.66
N VAL A 20 -15.51 -12.43 -7.63
CA VAL A 20 -14.93 -11.11 -7.81
C VAL A 20 -14.94 -10.75 -9.30
N ARG A 21 -14.96 -9.46 -9.63
CA ARG A 21 -14.75 -9.00 -11.00
C ARG A 21 -13.28 -8.70 -11.24
N LEU A 22 -12.82 -8.90 -12.47
CA LEU A 22 -11.49 -8.52 -12.91
C LEU A 22 -11.58 -7.69 -14.19
N LEU A 23 -10.75 -6.65 -14.27
CA LEU A 23 -10.68 -5.73 -15.39
C LEU A 23 -9.67 -6.21 -16.42
N ARG A 24 -10.09 -6.35 -17.67
CA ARG A 24 -9.20 -6.45 -18.82
C ARG A 24 -9.07 -5.11 -19.50
N ILE A 25 -7.83 -4.71 -19.75
CA ILE A 25 -7.48 -3.49 -20.45
C ILE A 25 -6.92 -3.90 -21.82
N SER A 26 -7.45 -3.34 -22.89
CA SER A 26 -6.98 -3.59 -24.25
C SER A 26 -6.92 -2.31 -25.06
N ARG A 27 -6.06 -2.29 -26.07
CA ARG A 27 -5.94 -1.15 -26.99
C ARG A 27 -7.06 -1.20 -28.02
N ALA A 28 -7.71 -0.07 -28.19
CA ALA A 28 -8.72 0.15 -29.22
C ALA A 28 -8.67 1.63 -29.63
N ASP A 29 -7.90 1.94 -30.66
CA ASP A 29 -7.65 3.33 -31.12
C ASP A 29 -8.93 4.03 -31.58
N ASP A 30 -9.99 3.28 -31.89
CA ASP A 30 -11.32 3.74 -32.25
C ASP A 30 -12.22 4.07 -31.04
N GLN A 31 -11.80 3.71 -29.83
CA GLN A 31 -12.53 3.95 -28.59
C GLN A 31 -12.02 5.22 -27.88
N PRO A 32 -12.85 5.87 -27.04
CA PRO A 32 -12.41 7.01 -26.23
C PRO A 32 -11.16 6.68 -25.41
N HIS A 33 -10.22 7.62 -25.39
CA HIS A 33 -8.90 7.48 -24.76
C HIS A 33 -8.04 6.32 -25.30
N GLY A 34 -8.42 5.73 -26.44
CA GLY A 34 -7.70 4.62 -27.09
C GLY A 34 -7.77 3.29 -26.33
N MET A 35 -8.72 3.14 -25.41
CA MET A 35 -8.81 1.99 -24.51
C MET A 35 -10.17 1.30 -24.59
N LEU A 36 -10.12 -0.03 -24.56
CA LEU A 36 -11.27 -0.90 -24.35
C LEU A 36 -11.12 -1.55 -22.97
N LEU A 37 -12.12 -1.32 -22.12
CA LEU A 37 -12.20 -1.88 -20.78
C LEU A 37 -13.33 -2.91 -20.74
N SER A 38 -13.09 -4.05 -20.12
CA SER A 38 -14.13 -5.07 -19.91
C SER A 38 -13.99 -5.75 -18.56
N LEU A 39 -15.12 -6.10 -17.95
CA LEU A 39 -15.15 -6.79 -16.67
C LEU A 39 -15.57 -8.25 -16.84
N GLU A 40 -14.82 -9.15 -16.23
CA GLU A 40 -15.15 -10.58 -16.15
C GLU A 40 -15.33 -11.00 -14.70
N GLU A 41 -16.39 -11.78 -14.40
CA GLU A 41 -16.57 -12.38 -13.08
C GLU A 41 -15.80 -13.70 -13.00
N VAL A 42 -15.04 -13.87 -11.91
CA VAL A 42 -14.32 -15.10 -11.58
C VAL A 42 -14.56 -15.49 -10.13
N ARG A 43 -14.36 -16.77 -9.81
CA ARG A 43 -14.40 -17.27 -8.43
C ARG A 43 -13.01 -17.40 -7.84
N LEU A 44 -12.79 -16.84 -6.65
CA LEU A 44 -11.49 -16.93 -5.96
C LEU A 44 -11.08 -18.37 -5.63
N ASP A 45 -12.04 -19.24 -5.29
CA ASP A 45 -11.76 -20.66 -5.02
C ASP A 45 -11.31 -21.42 -6.28
N GLY A 46 -11.57 -20.86 -7.46
CA GLY A 46 -11.05 -21.36 -8.74
C GLY A 46 -9.58 -21.04 -8.99
N HIS A 47 -8.92 -20.34 -8.07
CA HIS A 47 -7.52 -19.89 -8.16
C HIS A 47 -7.19 -19.16 -9.48
N PRO A 48 -7.91 -18.06 -9.81
CA PRO A 48 -7.67 -17.32 -11.04
C PRO A 48 -6.29 -16.64 -11.02
N ASP A 49 -5.66 -16.54 -12.20
CA ASP A 49 -4.45 -15.75 -12.39
C ASP A 49 -4.81 -14.29 -12.67
N PHE A 50 -4.47 -13.39 -11.76
CA PHE A 50 -4.68 -11.94 -11.91
C PHE A 50 -3.64 -11.14 -11.11
N ALA A 51 -3.54 -9.84 -11.40
CA ALA A 51 -2.79 -8.90 -10.56
C ALA A 51 -3.74 -7.92 -9.87
N ALA A 52 -3.38 -7.43 -8.68
CA ALA A 52 -4.19 -6.46 -7.93
C ALA A 52 -3.52 -5.08 -7.91
N LEU A 53 -4.30 -4.01 -8.07
CA LEU A 53 -3.83 -2.64 -7.99
C LEU A 53 -4.04 -2.07 -6.59
N SER A 54 -2.95 -1.57 -5.99
CA SER A 54 -2.94 -0.81 -4.76
C SER A 54 -2.60 0.66 -5.07
N TYR A 55 -3.53 1.57 -4.86
CA TYR A 55 -3.34 2.98 -5.22
C TYR A 55 -4.19 3.92 -4.36
N THR A 56 -3.82 5.19 -4.31
CA THR A 56 -4.61 6.20 -3.62
C THR A 56 -5.73 6.71 -4.53
N TRP A 57 -6.98 6.70 -4.05
CA TRP A 57 -8.12 7.21 -4.81
C TRP A 57 -8.05 8.72 -5.06
N LYS A 58 -7.51 9.45 -4.08
CA LYS A 58 -7.13 10.87 -4.13
C LYS A 58 -5.90 11.09 -5.04
N LEU A 59 -5.49 12.34 -5.18
CA LEU A 59 -4.21 12.67 -5.81
C LEU A 59 -3.04 11.96 -5.09
N PRO A 60 -2.05 11.45 -5.85
CA PRO A 60 -1.01 10.58 -5.31
C PRO A 60 0.02 11.32 -4.44
N GLU A 61 0.19 12.62 -4.66
CA GLU A 61 1.10 13.48 -3.90
C GLU A 61 0.35 14.59 -3.18
N TYR A 62 0.84 14.98 -2.01
CA TYR A 62 0.35 16.17 -1.31
C TYR A 62 0.67 17.44 -2.10
N ASP A 63 -0.33 18.08 -2.70
CA ASP A 63 -0.19 19.41 -3.30
C ASP A 63 -0.57 20.49 -2.28
N VAL A 64 0.40 21.30 -1.85
CA VAL A 64 0.19 22.41 -0.91
C VAL A 64 -0.77 23.47 -1.47
N ARG A 65 -1.09 23.43 -2.77
CA ARG A 65 -1.89 24.45 -3.47
C ARG A 65 -3.32 24.04 -3.79
N ARG A 66 -3.69 22.77 -3.63
CA ARG A 66 -5.05 22.29 -3.94
C ARG A 66 -5.80 21.99 -2.66
N ASP A 67 -6.81 22.82 -2.38
CA ASP A 67 -7.79 22.61 -1.29
C ASP A 67 -8.73 21.41 -1.56
N GLN A 68 -8.58 20.74 -2.71
CA GLN A 68 -9.35 19.56 -3.12
C GLN A 68 -8.41 18.39 -3.38
N ASP A 69 -8.30 17.51 -2.39
CA ASP A 69 -7.50 16.28 -2.41
C ASP A 69 -7.93 15.25 -3.49
N CYS A 70 -9.14 15.38 -4.04
CA CYS A 70 -9.81 14.30 -4.79
C CYS A 70 -9.34 14.14 -6.25
N GLY A 71 -8.65 15.14 -6.81
CA GLY A 71 -8.36 15.20 -8.25
C GLY A 71 -9.63 15.36 -9.11
N ALA A 72 -9.47 15.38 -10.43
CA ALA A 72 -10.61 15.39 -11.35
C ALA A 72 -11.32 14.01 -11.42
N LEU A 73 -12.59 14.02 -11.81
CA LEU A 73 -13.32 12.81 -12.22
C LEU A 73 -13.28 12.71 -13.75
N ILE A 74 -13.00 11.52 -14.26
CA ILE A 74 -12.80 11.25 -15.69
C ILE A 74 -13.76 10.16 -16.13
N GLU A 75 -14.43 10.40 -17.25
CA GLU A 75 -15.33 9.45 -17.88
C GLU A 75 -14.56 8.49 -18.79
N VAL A 76 -14.84 7.19 -18.63
CA VAL A 76 -14.27 6.09 -19.41
C VAL A 76 -15.38 5.14 -19.85
N ILE A 77 -15.11 4.31 -20.86
CA ILE A 77 -16.05 3.30 -21.35
C ILE A 77 -15.60 1.90 -20.91
N CYS A 78 -16.48 1.19 -20.21
CA CYS A 78 -16.31 -0.20 -19.80
C CYS A 78 -17.50 -1.04 -20.26
N ASP A 79 -17.27 -2.17 -20.93
CA ASP A 79 -18.31 -2.99 -21.57
C ASP A 79 -19.29 -2.16 -22.45
N GLY A 80 -18.76 -1.14 -23.12
CA GLY A 80 -19.56 -0.22 -23.95
C GLY A 80 -20.43 0.78 -23.19
N LYS A 81 -20.29 0.89 -21.87
CA LYS A 81 -21.06 1.79 -20.99
C LYS A 81 -20.17 2.77 -20.25
N LEU A 82 -20.73 3.94 -19.92
CA LEU A 82 -20.01 5.03 -19.26
C LEU A 82 -19.77 4.73 -17.78
N MET A 83 -18.54 4.93 -17.34
CA MET A 83 -18.11 4.89 -15.93
C MET A 83 -17.31 6.15 -15.60
N THR A 84 -17.37 6.58 -14.34
CA THR A 84 -16.58 7.70 -13.82
C THR A 84 -15.52 7.19 -12.86
N ILE A 85 -14.27 7.61 -13.06
CA ILE A 85 -13.13 7.23 -12.22
C ILE A 85 -12.30 8.45 -11.80
N SER A 86 -11.45 8.29 -10.79
CA SER A 86 -10.56 9.39 -10.37
C SER A 86 -9.40 9.60 -11.35
N GLU A 87 -8.89 10.82 -11.39
CA GLU A 87 -7.73 11.22 -12.19
C GLU A 87 -6.51 10.32 -11.95
N ASN A 88 -6.25 9.94 -10.69
CA ASN A 88 -5.11 9.08 -10.38
C ASN A 88 -5.27 7.67 -10.99
N LEU A 89 -6.48 7.11 -10.94
CA LEU A 89 -6.77 5.82 -11.56
C LEU A 89 -6.66 5.89 -13.09
N PHE A 90 -7.20 6.95 -13.70
CA PHE A 90 -7.07 7.16 -15.15
C PHE A 90 -5.60 7.26 -15.59
N ASN A 91 -4.78 7.97 -14.81
CA ASN A 91 -3.33 8.04 -15.06
C ASN A 91 -2.66 6.67 -14.99
N PHE A 92 -3.07 5.80 -14.05
CA PHE A 92 -2.63 4.42 -14.02
C PHE A 92 -3.07 3.64 -15.28
N LEU A 93 -4.33 3.75 -15.71
CA LEU A 93 -4.81 3.07 -16.92
C LEU A 93 -4.01 3.50 -18.16
N CYS A 94 -3.72 4.80 -18.30
CA CYS A 94 -2.85 5.32 -19.35
C CYS A 94 -1.43 4.72 -19.30
N ALA A 95 -0.86 4.57 -18.11
CA ALA A 95 0.46 3.96 -17.93
C ALA A 95 0.45 2.46 -18.27
N ALA A 96 -0.58 1.73 -17.82
CA ALA A 96 -0.78 0.33 -18.14
C ALA A 96 -0.97 0.10 -19.65
N MET A 97 -1.70 0.98 -20.33
CA MET A 97 -1.85 0.94 -21.78
C MET A 97 -0.52 1.12 -22.52
N ARG A 98 0.29 2.11 -22.13
CA ARG A 98 1.62 2.31 -22.72
C ARG A 98 2.56 1.13 -22.47
N ALA A 99 2.42 0.47 -21.33
CA ALA A 99 3.18 -0.73 -21.02
C ALA A 99 2.89 -1.90 -21.98
N THR A 100 1.72 -1.92 -22.62
CA THR A 100 1.38 -2.94 -23.63
C THR A 100 1.99 -2.66 -25.01
N GLU A 101 2.50 -1.45 -25.25
CA GLU A 101 3.15 -1.09 -26.51
C GLU A 101 4.48 -1.81 -26.67
N VAL A 102 4.78 -2.24 -27.91
CA VAL A 102 6.07 -2.84 -28.24
C VAL A 102 7.14 -1.75 -28.16
N SER A 103 7.78 -1.65 -27.00
CA SER A 103 8.95 -0.80 -26.79
C SER A 103 10.15 -1.39 -27.55
N ASN A 104 10.63 -0.67 -28.56
CA ASN A 104 11.97 -0.85 -29.15
C ASN A 104 13.08 -0.22 -28.28
N GLU A 105 12.73 0.31 -27.10
CA GLU A 105 13.66 0.98 -26.20
C GLU A 105 14.27 -0.01 -25.19
N THR A 106 15.48 0.32 -24.73
CA THR A 106 16.21 -0.38 -23.67
C THR A 106 15.54 -0.13 -22.30
N SER A 107 14.27 -0.51 -22.13
CA SER A 107 13.57 -0.43 -20.85
C SER A 107 14.28 -1.32 -19.82
N ALA A 108 14.33 -0.89 -18.56
CA ALA A 108 14.97 -1.68 -17.52
C ALA A 108 14.27 -3.04 -17.40
N LYS A 109 15.04 -4.10 -17.08
CA LYS A 109 14.50 -5.48 -16.95
C LYS A 109 13.27 -5.56 -16.04
N LEU A 110 13.19 -4.71 -15.03
CA LEU A 110 12.06 -4.66 -14.10
C LEU A 110 10.81 -4.02 -14.71
N GLU A 111 10.97 -2.94 -15.46
CA GLU A 111 9.88 -2.28 -16.19
C GLU A 111 9.28 -3.25 -17.21
N SER A 112 10.12 -3.93 -18.00
CA SER A 112 9.66 -4.97 -18.93
C SER A 112 8.88 -6.09 -18.23
N LYS A 113 9.29 -6.48 -17.02
CA LYS A 113 8.56 -7.48 -16.22
C LYS A 113 7.18 -6.98 -15.81
N VAL A 114 7.09 -5.75 -15.28
CA VAL A 114 5.82 -5.14 -14.89
C VAL A 114 4.91 -4.95 -16.11
N ASN A 115 5.48 -4.53 -17.24
CA ASN A 115 4.73 -4.37 -18.48
C ASN A 115 4.12 -5.69 -18.97
N GLY A 116 4.87 -6.79 -18.88
CA GLY A 116 4.33 -8.12 -19.15
C GLY A 116 3.16 -8.49 -18.23
N ILE A 117 3.27 -8.19 -16.92
CA ILE A 117 2.18 -8.41 -15.96
C ILE A 117 0.92 -7.62 -16.36
N LEU A 118 1.07 -6.32 -16.63
CA LEU A 118 -0.05 -5.43 -16.98
C LEU A 118 -0.67 -5.76 -18.35
N LYS A 119 0.09 -6.39 -19.24
CA LYS A 119 -0.39 -6.82 -20.56
C LYS A 119 -1.11 -8.16 -20.51
N ASP A 120 -0.57 -9.12 -19.77
CA ASP A 120 -0.97 -10.52 -19.88
C ASP A 120 -2.01 -10.92 -18.82
N LEU A 121 -2.08 -10.22 -17.68
CA LEU A 121 -3.00 -10.54 -16.59
C LEU A 121 -4.17 -9.54 -16.50
N PRO A 122 -5.38 -10.04 -16.21
CA PRO A 122 -6.46 -9.18 -15.79
C PRO A 122 -6.15 -8.54 -14.43
N LEU A 123 -6.76 -7.39 -14.14
CA LEU A 123 -6.48 -6.58 -12.97
C LEU A 123 -7.68 -6.52 -12.02
N TRP A 124 -7.46 -6.80 -10.75
CA TRP A 124 -8.40 -6.40 -9.71
C TRP A 124 -8.11 -4.96 -9.31
N ILE A 125 -9.11 -4.08 -9.51
CA ILE A 125 -9.08 -2.66 -9.15
C ILE A 125 -10.39 -2.37 -8.42
N ASP A 126 -10.33 -2.04 -7.13
CA ASP A 126 -11.50 -1.83 -6.27
C ASP A 126 -12.57 -0.89 -6.87
N ALA A 127 -12.16 0.22 -7.48
CA ALA A 127 -13.07 1.19 -8.11
C ALA A 127 -13.84 0.65 -9.33
N PHE A 128 -13.33 -0.40 -9.99
CA PHE A 128 -14.01 -1.07 -11.11
C PHE A 128 -14.66 -2.39 -10.68
N CYS A 129 -14.04 -3.12 -9.78
CA CYS A 129 -14.40 -4.51 -9.51
C CYS A 129 -15.51 -4.62 -8.46
N ILE A 130 -15.67 -3.58 -7.63
CA ILE A 130 -16.70 -3.47 -6.60
C ILE A 130 -17.73 -2.45 -7.05
N ASN A 131 -19.00 -2.81 -6.97
CA ASN A 131 -20.11 -1.87 -7.14
C ASN A 131 -20.15 -0.89 -5.94
N GLN A 132 -19.53 0.27 -6.12
CA GLN A 132 -19.42 1.30 -5.06
C GLN A 132 -20.77 1.89 -4.62
N ASN A 133 -21.83 1.68 -5.39
CA ASN A 133 -23.18 2.16 -5.10
C ASN A 133 -24.05 1.09 -4.41
N ASP A 134 -23.53 -0.11 -4.19
CA ASP A 134 -24.19 -1.19 -3.46
C ASP A 134 -23.45 -1.42 -2.14
N SER A 135 -24.04 -0.93 -1.04
CA SER A 135 -23.47 -1.04 0.30
C SER A 135 -23.23 -2.48 0.74
N GLU A 136 -24.12 -3.42 0.33
CA GLU A 136 -23.99 -4.83 0.69
C GLU A 136 -22.86 -5.49 -0.08
N GLU A 137 -22.79 -5.28 -1.41
CA GLU A 137 -21.67 -5.78 -2.22
C GLU A 137 -20.34 -5.21 -1.72
N LYS A 138 -20.29 -3.90 -1.46
CA LYS A 138 -19.10 -3.21 -0.96
C LYS A 138 -18.63 -3.79 0.36
N ARG A 139 -19.53 -3.95 1.34
CA ARG A 139 -19.20 -4.55 2.63
C ARG A 139 -18.64 -5.95 2.47
N HIS A 140 -19.28 -6.77 1.64
CA HIS A 140 -18.88 -8.13 1.37
C HIS A 140 -17.50 -8.22 0.70
N GLN A 141 -17.27 -7.43 -0.35
CA GLN A 141 -16.00 -7.40 -1.08
C GLN A 141 -14.84 -6.85 -0.23
N VAL A 142 -15.11 -5.86 0.64
CA VAL A 142 -14.09 -5.35 1.58
C VAL A 142 -13.63 -6.45 2.55
N LEU A 143 -14.56 -7.25 3.07
CA LEU A 143 -14.20 -8.40 3.92
C LEU A 143 -13.36 -9.44 3.15
N LEU A 144 -13.53 -9.55 1.84
CA LEU A 144 -12.73 -10.42 0.96
C LEU A 144 -11.37 -9.85 0.54
N MET A 145 -11.07 -8.57 0.76
CA MET A 145 -9.82 -7.94 0.27
C MET A 145 -8.57 -8.71 0.68
N HIS A 146 -8.51 -9.22 1.92
CA HIS A 146 -7.38 -10.03 2.38
C HIS A 146 -7.18 -11.29 1.51
N ARG A 147 -8.27 -11.96 1.09
CA ARG A 147 -8.22 -13.12 0.19
C ARG A 147 -7.84 -12.71 -1.22
N ILE A 148 -8.39 -11.60 -1.72
CA ILE A 148 -8.14 -11.08 -3.06
C ILE A 148 -6.65 -10.76 -3.23
N TYR A 149 -6.08 -9.95 -2.34
CA TYR A 149 -4.66 -9.59 -2.42
C TYR A 149 -3.75 -10.80 -2.14
N SER A 150 -4.15 -11.74 -1.30
CA SER A 150 -3.38 -12.98 -1.08
C SER A 150 -3.42 -13.93 -2.28
N ALA A 151 -4.53 -13.95 -3.03
CA ALA A 151 -4.71 -14.79 -4.23
C ALA A 151 -4.10 -14.15 -5.49
N ALA A 152 -3.91 -12.83 -5.51
CA ALA A 152 -3.30 -12.13 -6.63
C ALA A 152 -1.87 -12.65 -6.88
N ARG A 153 -1.57 -12.94 -8.15
CA ARG A 153 -0.24 -13.37 -8.58
C ARG A 153 0.80 -12.26 -8.34
N ASN A 154 0.40 -11.02 -8.53
CA ASN A 154 1.22 -9.83 -8.32
C ASN A 154 0.39 -8.68 -7.75
N VAL A 155 1.03 -7.84 -6.95
CA VAL A 155 0.45 -6.56 -6.52
C VAL A 155 1.24 -5.43 -7.16
N ILE A 156 0.52 -4.53 -7.80
CA ILE A 156 1.06 -3.32 -8.40
C ILE A 156 0.67 -2.15 -7.50
N VAL A 157 1.66 -1.51 -6.88
CA VAL A 157 1.49 -0.27 -6.14
C VAL A 157 1.67 0.89 -7.10
N TRP A 158 0.71 1.80 -7.19
CA TRP A 158 0.80 3.00 -8.05
C TRP A 158 0.98 4.26 -7.21
N LEU A 159 2.16 4.90 -7.36
CA LEU A 159 2.50 6.17 -6.70
C LEU A 159 2.21 7.40 -7.57
N GLY A 160 1.54 7.22 -8.71
CA GLY A 160 1.20 8.33 -9.60
C GLY A 160 2.12 8.50 -10.81
N PRO A 161 1.76 9.46 -11.70
CA PRO A 161 2.40 9.61 -13.01
C PRO A 161 3.78 10.28 -12.96
N ALA A 162 4.17 10.85 -11.81
CA ALA A 162 5.45 11.51 -11.65
C ALA A 162 6.61 10.50 -11.68
N GLN A 163 7.63 10.79 -12.50
CA GLN A 163 8.86 10.00 -12.49
C GLN A 163 9.63 10.24 -11.19
N PRO A 164 10.20 9.19 -10.58
CA PRO A 164 11.13 9.36 -9.49
C PRO A 164 12.39 10.10 -9.97
N PRO A 165 12.96 11.00 -9.15
CA PRO A 165 14.28 11.56 -9.40
C PRO A 165 15.34 10.48 -9.63
N PRO A 166 16.40 10.76 -10.43
CA PRO A 166 17.47 9.79 -10.69
C PRO A 166 18.13 9.25 -9.42
N ASP A 167 18.24 10.07 -8.38
CA ASP A 167 18.82 9.66 -7.10
C ASP A 167 17.95 8.68 -6.32
N VAL A 168 16.62 8.80 -6.42
CA VAL A 168 15.70 7.80 -5.86
C VAL A 168 15.94 6.43 -6.50
N LEU A 169 16.02 6.41 -7.84
CA LEU A 169 16.30 5.19 -8.60
C LEU A 169 17.67 4.62 -8.26
N TRP A 170 18.70 5.48 -8.19
CA TRP A 170 20.06 5.06 -7.85
C TRP A 170 20.15 4.48 -6.43
N VAL A 171 19.52 5.11 -5.42
CA VAL A 171 19.48 4.57 -4.06
C VAL A 171 18.83 3.20 -4.08
N HIS A 172 17.67 3.07 -4.74
CA HIS A 172 16.95 1.81 -4.82
C HIS A 172 17.74 0.73 -5.57
N ASP A 173 18.35 1.01 -6.72
CA ASP A 173 18.95 -0.02 -7.59
C ASP A 173 20.43 -0.27 -7.36
N LYS A 174 21.15 0.64 -6.70
CA LYS A 174 22.60 0.56 -6.50
C LYS A 174 22.98 0.56 -5.01
N PHE A 175 22.48 1.53 -4.26
CA PHE A 175 22.86 1.70 -2.85
C PHE A 175 22.30 0.57 -1.96
N ILE A 176 20.98 0.35 -1.96
CA ILE A 176 20.36 -0.67 -1.11
C ILE A 176 20.98 -2.06 -1.36
N PRO A 177 21.17 -2.52 -2.62
CA PRO A 177 21.83 -3.81 -2.86
C PRO A 177 23.27 -3.88 -2.35
N ALA A 178 24.02 -2.78 -2.38
CA ALA A 178 25.38 -2.72 -1.83
C ALA A 178 25.37 -2.86 -0.31
N ILE A 179 24.47 -2.15 0.39
CA ILE A 179 24.28 -2.27 1.84
C ILE A 179 23.83 -3.68 2.22
N SER A 180 22.84 -4.24 1.53
CA SER A 180 22.37 -5.62 1.75
C SER A 180 23.48 -6.66 1.51
N LYS A 181 24.39 -6.39 0.56
CA LYS A 181 25.56 -7.25 0.31
C LYS A 181 26.58 -7.12 1.45
N ALA A 182 26.87 -5.91 1.92
CA ALA A 182 27.80 -5.69 3.03
C ALA A 182 27.30 -6.36 4.31
N GLU A 183 26.01 -6.21 4.64
CA GLU A 183 25.37 -6.87 5.79
C GLU A 183 25.48 -8.40 5.73
N ARG A 184 25.19 -8.99 4.57
CA ARG A 184 25.29 -10.45 4.39
C ARG A 184 26.72 -10.97 4.43
N MET A 185 27.66 -10.27 3.79
CA MET A 185 29.02 -10.75 3.58
C MET A 185 29.97 -10.38 4.73
N LYS A 186 29.70 -9.29 5.44
CA LYS A 186 30.56 -8.71 6.47
C LYS A 186 29.74 -8.15 7.65
N PRO A 187 28.98 -9.00 8.37
CA PRO A 187 28.10 -8.55 9.46
C PRO A 187 28.83 -7.78 10.56
N LYS A 188 30.07 -8.17 10.90
CA LYS A 188 30.92 -7.45 11.87
C LYS A 188 31.23 -6.02 11.42
N PHE A 189 31.46 -5.78 10.13
CA PHE A 189 31.67 -4.43 9.61
C PHE A 189 30.38 -3.61 9.77
N THR A 190 29.23 -4.21 9.42
CA THR A 190 27.94 -3.53 9.58
C THR A 190 27.67 -3.12 11.02
N GLU A 191 27.85 -4.05 11.97
CA GLU A 191 27.59 -3.82 13.39
C GLU A 191 28.56 -2.80 14.02
N THR A 192 29.85 -2.91 13.72
CA THR A 192 30.87 -2.12 14.42
C THR A 192 31.18 -0.78 13.76
N ARG A 193 30.96 -0.66 12.44
CA ARG A 193 31.31 0.52 11.63
C ARG A 193 30.09 1.15 10.98
N LEU A 194 29.44 0.45 10.05
CA LEU A 194 28.38 1.02 9.22
C LEU A 194 27.21 1.57 10.05
N LYS A 195 26.80 0.86 11.10
CA LYS A 195 25.76 1.31 12.04
C LYS A 195 26.04 2.69 12.66
N LYS A 196 27.31 3.03 12.84
CA LYS A 196 27.77 4.31 13.42
C LYS A 196 28.07 5.39 12.38
N ASP A 197 27.92 5.07 11.10
CA ASP A 197 28.27 5.96 9.97
C ASP A 197 27.10 6.07 8.96
N PRO A 198 25.98 6.69 9.36
CA PRO A 198 24.77 6.78 8.54
C PRO A 198 24.96 7.61 7.25
N LEU A 199 25.93 8.51 7.23
CA LEU A 199 26.29 9.31 6.05
C LEU A 199 27.32 8.62 5.17
N CYS A 200 27.83 7.43 5.58
CA CYS A 200 28.89 6.71 4.90
C CYS A 200 30.13 7.57 4.62
N SER A 201 30.54 8.41 5.58
CA SER A 201 31.59 9.41 5.39
C SER A 201 32.95 9.01 5.99
N SER A 202 33.02 7.92 6.75
CA SER A 202 34.29 7.44 7.31
C SER A 202 35.18 6.79 6.25
N MET A 203 36.50 6.88 6.45
CA MET A 203 37.48 6.28 5.54
C MET A 203 37.29 4.77 5.45
N GLU A 204 36.99 4.10 6.55
CA GLU A 204 36.74 2.65 6.59
C GLU A 204 35.48 2.27 5.80
N THR A 205 34.39 3.05 5.91
CA THR A 205 33.19 2.80 5.10
C THR A 205 33.47 3.02 3.62
N MET A 206 34.21 4.07 3.24
CA MET A 206 34.58 4.33 1.85
C MET A 206 35.50 3.23 1.27
N GLN A 207 36.41 2.68 2.07
CA GLN A 207 37.24 1.55 1.66
C GLN A 207 36.42 0.29 1.41
N GLU A 208 35.37 0.09 2.21
CA GLU A 208 34.54 -1.12 2.14
C GLU A 208 33.46 -1.06 1.06
N LEU A 209 32.69 0.05 1.02
CA LEU A 209 31.58 0.23 0.09
C LEU A 209 31.98 0.87 -1.24
N GLY A 210 33.16 1.51 -1.27
CA GLY A 210 33.67 2.28 -2.41
C GLY A 210 33.37 3.78 -2.28
N PRO A 211 34.35 4.66 -2.57
CA PRO A 211 34.22 6.10 -2.37
C PRO A 211 33.11 6.72 -3.23
N GLU A 212 32.94 6.26 -4.47
CA GLU A 212 31.88 6.75 -5.38
C GLU A 212 30.48 6.45 -4.84
N LEU A 213 30.26 5.26 -4.27
CA LEU A 213 28.99 4.87 -3.68
C LEU A 213 28.67 5.77 -2.46
N CYS A 214 29.66 5.96 -1.59
CA CYS A 214 29.55 6.79 -0.39
C CYS A 214 29.29 8.27 -0.73
N SER A 215 30.06 8.85 -1.65
CA SER A 215 29.88 10.23 -2.08
C SER A 215 28.52 10.45 -2.75
N ARG A 216 28.03 9.50 -3.54
CA ARG A 216 26.70 9.63 -4.14
C ARG A 216 25.58 9.47 -3.13
N TRP A 217 25.72 8.57 -2.15
CA TRP A 217 24.77 8.45 -1.03
C TRP A 217 24.60 9.76 -0.29
N LEU A 218 25.70 10.44 0.05
CA LEU A 218 25.70 11.72 0.76
C LEU A 218 24.84 12.80 0.07
N LEU A 219 24.74 12.75 -1.26
CA LEU A 219 23.93 13.66 -2.06
C LEU A 219 22.48 13.17 -2.28
N ALA A 220 22.26 11.86 -2.31
CA ALA A 220 21.02 11.24 -2.76
C ALA A 220 20.02 10.92 -1.64
N TRP A 221 20.50 10.64 -0.41
CA TRP A 221 19.68 10.08 0.66
C TRP A 221 18.50 10.97 1.04
N LEU A 222 18.70 12.29 1.06
CA LEU A 222 17.67 13.23 1.47
C LEU A 222 16.52 13.28 0.45
N GLU A 223 16.84 13.37 -0.84
CA GLU A 223 15.85 13.33 -1.92
C GLU A 223 15.10 11.99 -1.94
N PHE A 224 15.79 10.88 -1.65
CA PHE A 224 15.16 9.57 -1.52
C PHE A 224 14.02 9.58 -0.51
N PHE A 225 14.25 10.03 0.72
CA PHE A 225 13.21 10.05 1.75
C PHE A 225 12.12 11.07 1.44
N PHE A 226 12.47 12.28 0.97
CA PHE A 226 11.48 13.29 0.58
C PHE A 226 10.58 12.85 -0.57
N TYR A 227 11.07 12.02 -1.49
CA TYR A 227 10.25 11.50 -2.57
C TYR A 227 9.14 10.61 -2.04
N PHE A 228 9.46 9.63 -1.19
CA PHE A 228 8.47 8.69 -0.63
C PHE A 228 7.56 9.33 0.42
N ASP A 229 8.08 10.25 1.24
CA ASP A 229 7.29 10.95 2.26
C ASP A 229 6.16 11.81 1.67
N ARG A 230 6.32 12.29 0.43
CA ARG A 230 5.29 13.05 -0.29
C ARG A 230 4.17 12.18 -0.87
N GLN A 231 4.33 10.87 -0.90
CA GLN A 231 3.37 9.96 -1.53
C GLN A 231 2.27 9.62 -0.52
N CYS A 232 1.05 10.10 -0.78
CA CYS A 232 -0.13 9.87 0.06
C CYS A 232 -0.44 8.38 0.27
N TRP A 233 0.07 7.51 -0.63
CA TRP A 233 -0.11 6.07 -0.52
C TRP A 233 0.42 5.50 0.81
N PHE A 234 1.54 6.00 1.33
CA PHE A 234 2.09 5.51 2.61
C PHE A 234 1.27 5.93 3.84
N ASP A 235 0.32 6.84 3.69
CA ASP A 235 -0.58 7.30 4.76
C ASP A 235 -1.88 6.50 4.85
N ARG A 236 -2.15 5.59 3.90
CA ARG A 236 -3.35 4.76 3.88
C ARG A 236 -3.21 3.57 4.82
N GLY A 237 -4.22 3.27 5.63
CA GLY A 237 -4.19 2.06 6.48
C GLY A 237 -4.44 0.76 5.71
N TRP A 238 -5.10 0.85 4.56
CA TRP A 238 -5.39 -0.29 3.68
C TRP A 238 -4.16 -1.01 3.16
N ILE A 239 -3.03 -0.31 3.01
CA ILE A 239 -1.80 -0.86 2.41
C ILE A 239 -1.27 -2.07 3.17
N VAL A 240 -1.63 -2.24 4.45
CA VAL A 240 -1.31 -3.44 5.21
C VAL A 240 -1.97 -4.67 4.59
N GLN A 241 -3.26 -4.60 4.25
CA GLN A 241 -3.96 -5.70 3.57
C GLN A 241 -3.48 -5.85 2.12
N GLU A 242 -3.22 -4.73 1.44
CA GLU A 242 -2.89 -4.72 0.02
C GLU A 242 -1.47 -5.25 -0.26
N VAL A 243 -0.50 -4.93 0.60
CA VAL A 243 0.93 -5.23 0.36
C VAL A 243 1.53 -6.19 1.37
N ALA A 244 1.19 -6.11 2.66
CA ALA A 244 1.82 -6.98 3.65
C ALA A 244 1.46 -8.45 3.42
N LEU A 245 0.25 -8.73 2.94
CA LEU A 245 -0.26 -10.11 2.82
C LEU A 245 0.30 -10.85 1.61
N SER A 246 0.68 -10.11 0.57
CA SER A 246 1.31 -10.65 -0.63
C SER A 246 2.76 -11.09 -0.38
N ASP A 247 3.28 -12.02 -1.19
CA ASP A 247 4.72 -12.27 -1.21
C ASP A 247 5.46 -10.97 -1.60
N PRO A 248 6.34 -10.41 -0.75
CA PRO A 248 7.08 -9.19 -1.06
C PRO A 248 7.86 -9.25 -2.38
N ALA A 249 8.24 -10.45 -2.86
CA ALA A 249 8.92 -10.64 -4.14
C ALA A 249 8.00 -10.39 -5.36
N ASN A 250 6.69 -10.42 -5.16
CA ASN A 250 5.67 -10.24 -6.18
C ASN A 250 4.96 -8.88 -6.13
N VAL A 251 5.44 -7.97 -5.27
CA VAL A 251 4.94 -6.59 -5.16
C VAL A 251 5.89 -5.62 -5.87
N TYR A 252 5.35 -4.84 -6.80
CA TYR A 252 6.07 -3.84 -7.58
C TYR A 252 5.49 -2.45 -7.36
N ILE A 253 6.35 -1.46 -7.15
CA ILE A 253 5.96 -0.07 -7.01
C ILE A 253 6.19 0.62 -8.35
N CYS A 254 5.15 1.17 -8.93
CA CYS A 254 5.16 1.90 -10.19
C CYS A 254 5.04 3.39 -9.90
N CYS A 255 5.93 4.18 -10.50
CA CYS A 255 5.95 5.64 -10.42
C CYS A 255 6.33 6.20 -11.79
N GLY A 256 5.38 6.85 -12.45
CA GLY A 256 5.51 7.22 -13.85
C GLY A 256 5.73 6.00 -14.73
N ARG A 257 6.91 5.88 -15.35
CA ARG A 257 7.31 4.73 -16.18
C ARG A 257 8.31 3.82 -15.48
N SER A 258 8.77 4.22 -14.31
CA SER A 258 9.76 3.48 -13.54
C SER A 258 9.07 2.45 -12.64
N ALA A 259 9.76 1.34 -12.40
CA ALA A 259 9.30 0.31 -11.47
C ALA A 259 10.37 0.00 -10.41
N LEU A 260 9.94 -0.16 -9.16
CA LEU A 260 10.77 -0.50 -7.99
C LEU A 260 10.27 -1.79 -7.33
N ARG A 261 11.14 -2.47 -6.57
CA ARG A 261 10.79 -3.71 -5.86
C ARG A 261 10.46 -3.41 -4.42
N TRP A 262 9.24 -3.73 -3.99
CA TRP A 262 8.84 -3.57 -2.59
C TRP A 262 9.78 -4.29 -1.63
N LYS A 263 10.12 -5.56 -1.90
CA LYS A 263 11.06 -6.36 -1.08
C LYS A 263 12.35 -5.62 -0.74
N ARG A 264 12.86 -4.80 -1.67
CA ARG A 264 14.11 -4.07 -1.48
C ARG A 264 13.90 -2.86 -0.56
N LEU A 265 12.83 -2.11 -0.77
CA LEU A 265 12.45 -1.00 0.09
C LEU A 265 12.14 -1.47 1.52
N ALA A 266 11.41 -2.57 1.66
CA ALA A 266 11.12 -3.25 2.93
C ALA A 266 12.40 -3.66 3.68
N ALA A 267 13.33 -4.33 3.00
CA ALA A 267 14.62 -4.72 3.58
C ALA A 267 15.43 -3.51 4.03
N PHE A 268 15.41 -2.41 3.27
CA PHE A 268 16.11 -1.19 3.66
C PHE A 268 15.47 -0.52 4.87
N ALA A 269 14.13 -0.48 4.95
CA ALA A 269 13.44 0.01 6.14
C ALA A 269 13.79 -0.79 7.40
N GLN A 270 13.90 -2.12 7.28
CA GLN A 270 14.37 -2.99 8.37
C GLN A 270 15.81 -2.64 8.78
N PHE A 271 16.72 -2.51 7.82
CA PHE A 271 18.10 -2.11 8.08
C PHE A 271 18.19 -0.75 8.79
N LEU A 272 17.44 0.25 8.32
CA LEU A 272 17.42 1.59 8.91
C LEU A 272 16.94 1.56 10.37
N HIS A 273 15.98 0.68 10.68
CA HIS A 273 15.47 0.48 12.03
C HIS A 273 16.50 -0.20 12.94
N GLU A 274 17.06 -1.34 12.53
CA GLU A 274 18.03 -2.11 13.33
C GLU A 274 19.33 -1.33 13.60
N THR A 275 19.73 -0.50 12.64
CA THR A 275 20.91 0.36 12.78
C THR A 275 20.63 1.66 13.51
N GLY A 276 19.38 2.10 13.60
CA GLY A 276 19.03 3.44 14.10
C GLY A 276 19.41 4.58 13.15
N TRP A 277 19.71 4.27 11.88
CA TRP A 277 20.08 5.27 10.88
C TRP A 277 19.00 6.32 10.66
N SER A 278 17.71 5.95 10.70
CA SER A 278 16.63 6.93 10.56
C SER A 278 16.69 7.99 11.65
N SER A 279 16.96 7.61 12.91
CA SER A 279 17.09 8.58 14.00
C SER A 279 18.35 9.43 13.86
N ALA A 280 19.48 8.83 13.48
CA ALA A 280 20.74 9.55 13.33
C ALA A 280 20.74 10.55 12.16
N LEU A 281 20.11 10.18 11.04
CA LEU A 281 19.92 11.08 9.89
C LEU A 281 18.97 12.22 10.23
N GLN A 282 17.91 11.96 11.02
CA GLN A 282 16.98 12.99 11.46
C GLN A 282 17.70 14.03 12.35
N GLU A 283 18.50 13.57 13.31
CA GLU A 283 19.32 14.44 14.16
C GLU A 283 20.31 15.27 13.33
N HIS A 284 20.86 14.71 12.25
CA HIS A 284 21.73 15.43 11.33
C HIS A 284 20.99 16.60 10.64
N ILE A 285 19.76 16.38 10.14
CA ILE A 285 18.94 17.44 9.54
C ILE A 285 18.71 18.58 10.54
N GLU A 286 18.35 18.25 11.77
CA GLU A 286 18.04 19.21 12.83
C GLU A 286 19.25 20.07 13.21
N LYS A 287 20.44 19.46 13.27
CA LYS A 287 21.71 20.16 13.53
C LYS A 287 22.13 21.10 12.39
N THR A 288 21.94 20.68 11.13
CA THR A 288 22.32 21.51 9.97
C THR A 288 21.31 22.62 9.71
N ALA A 289 20.03 22.42 10.02
CA ALA A 289 18.99 23.46 9.88
C ALA A 289 19.17 24.62 10.87
N THR A 290 19.74 24.36 12.05
CA THR A 290 20.00 25.36 13.09
C THR A 290 21.24 26.23 12.84
N THR A 291 22.13 25.81 11.92
CA THR A 291 23.41 26.50 11.61
C THR A 291 23.34 27.50 10.45
N GLY A 292 22.16 27.75 9.87
CA GLY A 292 21.90 28.87 8.95
C GLY A 292 22.06 28.58 7.46
N ASP A 293 22.65 27.45 7.07
CA ASP A 293 22.90 27.13 5.65
C ASP A 293 21.71 26.47 4.92
N ILE A 294 20.59 26.20 5.61
CA ILE A 294 19.39 25.62 4.98
C ILE A 294 18.13 26.46 5.28
N GLN A 295 18.12 27.70 4.80
CA GLN A 295 16.90 28.53 4.71
C GLN A 295 15.81 27.89 3.81
N ILE A 296 16.12 26.82 3.08
CA ILE A 296 15.17 26.10 2.21
C ILE A 296 14.19 25.22 3.00
N ILE A 297 14.51 24.81 4.24
CA ILE A 297 13.66 23.89 5.03
C ILE A 297 12.55 24.64 5.80
N GLN A 298 12.70 25.94 6.10
CA GLN A 298 11.82 26.64 7.03
C GLN A 298 10.43 27.01 6.48
N ASN A 299 10.22 27.01 5.16
CA ASN A 299 8.92 27.39 4.55
C ASN A 299 8.00 26.20 4.24
N ARG A 300 8.35 24.97 4.63
CA ARG A 300 7.47 23.80 4.52
C ARG A 300 7.28 23.24 5.93
N ARG A 301 6.01 23.02 6.34
CA ARG A 301 5.63 22.31 7.58
C ARG A 301 6.70 21.31 7.95
N ALA A 302 7.23 21.33 9.19
CA ALA A 302 8.26 20.42 9.69
C ALA A 302 8.17 19.03 9.03
N VAL A 303 8.94 18.84 7.95
CA VAL A 303 8.88 17.59 7.20
C VAL A 303 9.82 16.66 7.94
N TYR A 304 9.29 15.56 8.43
CA TYR A 304 10.07 14.48 9.03
C TYR A 304 10.19 13.38 7.97
N PRO A 305 11.00 13.58 6.90
CA PRO A 305 11.00 12.70 5.72
C PRO A 305 11.36 11.26 6.08
N LEU A 306 11.99 11.06 7.24
CA LEU A 306 12.40 9.76 7.75
C LEU A 306 11.25 8.97 8.39
N GLN A 307 10.07 9.57 8.60
CA GLN A 307 8.88 8.83 9.07
C GLN A 307 8.42 7.76 8.08
N VAL A 308 8.63 7.97 6.78
CA VAL A 308 8.27 6.98 5.75
C VAL A 308 8.96 5.64 5.97
N SER A 309 10.20 5.63 6.48
CA SER A 309 10.92 4.40 6.82
C SER A 309 10.19 3.58 7.89
N SER A 310 9.64 4.23 8.91
CA SER A 310 8.85 3.58 9.96
C SER A 310 7.52 3.04 9.43
N ARG A 311 6.89 3.75 8.48
CA ARG A 311 5.66 3.29 7.83
C ARG A 311 5.91 2.05 6.98
N ILE A 312 6.92 2.08 6.11
CA ILE A 312 7.36 0.92 5.31
C ILE A 312 7.66 -0.28 6.20
N LEU A 313 8.36 -0.06 7.31
CA LEU A 313 8.68 -1.10 8.29
C LEU A 313 7.41 -1.74 8.87
N LYS A 314 6.48 -0.92 9.38
CA LYS A 314 5.21 -1.41 9.95
C LYS A 314 4.44 -2.27 8.95
N ILE A 315 4.34 -1.83 7.70
CA ILE A 315 3.68 -2.58 6.62
C ILE A 315 4.39 -3.91 6.40
N SER A 316 5.73 -3.89 6.35
CA SER A 316 6.54 -5.08 6.06
C SER A 316 6.52 -6.10 7.19
N GLN A 317 6.44 -5.64 8.44
CA GLN A 317 6.40 -6.49 9.63
C GLN A 317 5.00 -7.03 9.94
N ALA A 318 3.94 -6.37 9.46
CA ALA A 318 2.56 -6.78 9.72
C ALA A 318 2.29 -8.26 9.36
N ARG A 319 2.89 -8.76 8.26
CA ARG A 319 2.77 -10.18 7.88
C ARG A 319 3.41 -11.13 8.88
N ALA A 320 4.63 -10.83 9.32
CA ALA A 320 5.36 -11.67 10.27
C ALA A 320 4.61 -11.71 11.60
N TRP A 321 4.15 -10.55 12.05
CA TRP A 321 3.33 -10.41 13.24
C TRP A 321 2.00 -11.19 13.12
N LEU A 322 1.27 -11.05 12.00
CA LEU A 322 0.05 -11.83 11.74
C LEU A 322 0.30 -13.34 11.72
N ALA A 323 1.42 -13.78 11.13
CA ALA A 323 1.79 -15.19 11.08
C ALA A 323 2.13 -15.76 12.47
N GLU A 324 2.85 -14.99 13.28
CA GLU A 324 3.16 -15.35 14.67
C GLU A 324 1.87 -15.48 15.49
N VAL A 325 0.97 -14.51 15.36
CA VAL A 325 -0.34 -14.50 16.02
C VAL A 325 -1.18 -15.71 15.60
N ALA A 326 -1.24 -16.01 14.30
CA ALA A 326 -1.95 -17.18 13.78
C ALA A 326 -1.37 -18.51 14.30
N GLN A 327 -0.04 -18.63 14.43
CA GLN A 327 0.59 -19.81 15.03
C GLN A 327 0.21 -20.00 16.50
N HIS A 328 0.17 -18.91 17.28
CA HIS A 328 -0.23 -18.94 18.69
C HIS A 328 -1.71 -19.27 18.89
N MET A 329 -2.58 -18.90 17.95
CA MET A 329 -4.00 -19.28 17.98
C MET A 329 -4.25 -20.76 17.63
N GLY A 330 -3.26 -21.42 17.04
CA GLY A 330 -3.36 -22.80 16.57
C GLY A 330 -4.25 -22.89 15.33
N HIS A 331 -3.89 -23.76 14.37
CA HIS A 331 -4.82 -24.18 13.34
C HIS A 331 -5.93 -24.99 14.02
N ALA A 332 -6.97 -24.31 14.48
CA ALA A 332 -8.15 -24.97 15.01
C ALA A 332 -8.90 -25.63 13.84
N GLU A 333 -8.55 -26.88 13.55
CA GLU A 333 -9.42 -27.81 12.83
C GLU A 333 -10.73 -28.10 13.61
N SER A 334 -10.89 -27.52 14.81
CA SER A 334 -12.08 -27.65 15.65
C SER A 334 -13.08 -26.51 15.42
N ALA A 335 -14.37 -26.85 15.51
CA ALA A 335 -15.46 -25.90 15.55
C ALA A 335 -15.21 -24.77 16.58
N TRP A 336 -15.55 -23.54 16.17
CA TRP A 336 -15.53 -22.33 16.98
C TRP A 336 -16.01 -22.59 18.42
N ASN A 337 -15.17 -22.26 19.41
CA ASN A 337 -15.44 -22.50 20.83
C ASN A 337 -15.08 -21.25 21.65
N SER A 338 -15.57 -21.18 22.89
CA SER A 338 -15.40 -20.03 23.78
C SER A 338 -13.94 -19.64 24.08
N LYS A 339 -12.98 -20.54 23.84
CA LYS A 339 -11.54 -20.27 24.00
C LYS A 339 -10.92 -19.67 22.74
N LEU A 340 -11.41 -20.05 21.56
CA LEU A 340 -11.06 -19.45 20.27
C LEU A 340 -11.58 -18.00 20.20
N ASP A 341 -12.78 -17.75 20.74
CA ASP A 341 -13.38 -16.42 20.90
C ASP A 341 -12.48 -15.46 21.69
N GLN A 342 -12.02 -15.89 22.87
CA GLN A 342 -11.21 -15.03 23.74
C GLN A 342 -9.83 -14.74 23.12
N ASN A 343 -9.19 -15.74 22.53
CA ASN A 343 -7.89 -15.56 21.87
C ASN A 343 -8.00 -14.60 20.67
N TRP A 344 -9.06 -14.74 19.86
CA TRP A 344 -9.31 -13.85 18.73
C TRP A 344 -9.60 -12.42 19.20
N LEU A 345 -10.41 -12.25 20.26
CA LEU A 345 -10.69 -10.94 20.86
C LEU A 345 -9.44 -10.29 21.47
N ASP A 346 -8.57 -11.07 22.12
CA ASP A 346 -7.31 -10.57 22.67
C ASP A 346 -6.37 -10.10 21.54
N CYS A 347 -6.30 -10.85 20.44
CA CYS A 347 -5.60 -10.43 19.23
C CYS A 347 -6.22 -9.19 18.60
N ALA A 348 -7.56 -9.09 18.61
CA ALA A 348 -8.28 -7.93 18.14
C ALA A 348 -7.94 -6.67 18.94
N ASN A 349 -7.88 -6.78 20.26
CA ASN A 349 -7.48 -5.68 21.14
C ASN A 349 -6.05 -5.23 20.86
N VAL A 350 -5.09 -6.16 20.73
CA VAL A 350 -3.69 -5.84 20.41
C VAL A 350 -3.56 -5.16 19.03
N LEU A 351 -4.30 -5.64 18.02
CA LEU A 351 -4.32 -5.03 16.68
C LEU A 351 -4.86 -3.62 16.70
N VAL A 352 -6.01 -3.45 17.34
CA VAL A 352 -6.66 -2.16 17.47
C VAL A 352 -5.76 -1.20 18.23
N ASP A 353 -5.13 -1.61 19.33
CA ASP A 353 -4.21 -0.76 20.11
C ASP A 353 -2.94 -0.40 19.35
N SER A 354 -2.35 -1.34 18.61
CA SER A 354 -1.20 -1.08 17.74
C SER A 354 -1.56 -0.07 16.63
N LEU A 355 -2.72 -0.24 15.99
CA LEU A 355 -3.18 0.66 14.94
C LEU A 355 -3.60 2.03 15.49
N ARG A 356 -4.16 2.14 16.70
CA ARG A 356 -4.44 3.42 17.39
C ARG A 356 -3.21 4.31 17.54
N SER A 357 -2.03 3.71 17.71
CA SER A 357 -0.78 4.46 17.82
C SER A 357 -0.26 4.99 16.47
N SER A 358 -0.85 4.53 15.37
CA SER A 358 -0.48 4.95 14.02
C SER A 358 -1.33 6.15 13.60
N ARG A 359 -0.78 7.01 12.74
CA ARG A 359 -1.54 8.10 12.11
C ARG A 359 -1.80 7.71 10.67
N PHE A 360 -3.06 7.49 10.31
CA PHE A 360 -3.48 7.36 8.91
C PHE A 360 -4.05 8.68 8.39
N GLY A 361 -4.06 8.85 7.07
CA GLY A 361 -4.63 10.02 6.40
C GLY A 361 -6.17 10.07 6.44
N ASP A 362 -6.83 8.94 6.70
CA ASP A 362 -8.27 8.80 6.93
C ASP A 362 -8.50 8.03 8.23
N ASP A 363 -9.26 8.59 9.16
CA ASP A 363 -9.51 7.95 10.46
C ASP A 363 -10.24 6.61 10.33
N ARG A 364 -11.03 6.43 9.27
CA ARG A 364 -11.75 5.17 9.01
C ARG A 364 -10.81 4.02 8.63
N ASP A 365 -9.61 4.32 8.14
CA ASP A 365 -8.62 3.32 7.78
C ASP A 365 -8.10 2.55 9.01
N HIS A 366 -8.18 3.13 10.22
CA HIS A 366 -7.86 2.41 11.46
C HIS A 366 -8.81 1.22 11.67
N ILE A 367 -10.10 1.42 11.40
CA ILE A 367 -11.14 0.40 11.60
C ILE A 367 -11.08 -0.63 10.48
N TYR A 368 -11.09 -0.17 9.23
CA TYR A 368 -11.19 -1.09 8.11
C TYR A 368 -9.90 -1.85 7.83
N GLY A 369 -8.74 -1.21 8.02
CA GLY A 369 -7.43 -1.84 8.02
C GLY A 369 -7.35 -2.96 9.06
N CYS A 370 -7.84 -2.73 10.29
CA CYS A 370 -7.98 -3.75 11.33
C CYS A 370 -8.85 -4.91 10.86
N LEU A 371 -10.06 -4.65 10.35
CA LEU A 371 -11.06 -5.69 10.11
C LEU A 371 -10.61 -6.74 9.10
N GLY A 372 -9.93 -6.34 8.01
CA GLY A 372 -9.40 -7.31 7.08
C GLY A 372 -8.23 -8.12 7.66
N MET A 373 -7.39 -7.52 8.52
CA MET A 373 -6.36 -8.27 9.26
C MET A 373 -6.97 -9.25 10.28
N LEU A 374 -8.03 -8.85 10.98
CA LEU A 374 -8.76 -9.69 11.93
C LEU A 374 -9.48 -10.85 11.23
N SER A 375 -9.98 -10.61 10.03
CA SER A 375 -10.62 -11.64 9.22
C SER A 375 -9.63 -12.75 8.84
N MET A 376 -8.33 -12.44 8.71
CA MET A 376 -7.30 -13.46 8.46
C MET A 376 -7.06 -14.40 9.64
N LEU A 377 -7.44 -13.98 10.84
CA LEU A 377 -7.28 -14.76 12.06
C LEU A 377 -8.46 -15.71 12.30
N LEU A 378 -9.50 -15.64 11.47
CA LEU A 378 -10.65 -16.52 11.53
C LEU A 378 -10.38 -17.85 10.81
N PRO A 379 -10.92 -18.98 11.28
CA PRO A 379 -10.87 -20.22 10.53
C PRO A 379 -11.62 -20.10 9.20
N GLN A 380 -11.23 -20.92 8.22
CA GLN A 380 -11.84 -20.90 6.89
C GLN A 380 -13.35 -21.18 6.96
N GLY A 381 -14.16 -20.32 6.31
CA GLY A 381 -15.61 -20.43 6.27
C GLY A 381 -16.36 -19.72 7.42
N TYR A 382 -15.65 -19.09 8.35
CA TYR A 382 -16.26 -18.24 9.38
C TYR A 382 -16.34 -16.79 8.90
N GLU A 383 -17.51 -16.17 9.09
CA GLU A 383 -17.70 -14.75 8.84
C GLU A 383 -17.15 -13.92 10.00
N CYS A 384 -16.61 -12.74 9.68
CA CYS A 384 -16.14 -11.83 10.71
C CYS A 384 -17.32 -11.42 11.60
N PRO A 385 -17.24 -11.62 12.93
CA PRO A 385 -18.32 -11.25 13.84
C PRO A 385 -18.53 -9.73 13.90
N ILE A 386 -17.56 -8.96 13.40
CA ILE A 386 -17.59 -7.51 13.33
C ILE A 386 -17.90 -7.08 11.90
N LEU A 387 -19.03 -6.40 11.74
CA LEU A 387 -19.48 -5.88 10.46
C LEU A 387 -19.24 -4.36 10.39
N PRO A 388 -18.50 -3.86 9.38
CA PRO A 388 -18.34 -2.43 9.20
C PRO A 388 -19.66 -1.78 8.74
N ASN A 389 -20.04 -0.67 9.38
CA ASN A 389 -21.17 0.16 8.97
C ASN A 389 -20.64 1.38 8.18
N TYR A 390 -20.92 1.41 6.88
CA TYR A 390 -20.43 2.45 5.96
C TYR A 390 -21.33 3.68 5.84
N GLU A 391 -22.51 3.66 6.49
CA GLU A 391 -23.52 4.71 6.39
C GLU A 391 -23.46 5.70 7.55
N SER A 392 -22.72 5.38 8.61
CA SER A 392 -22.57 6.22 9.79
C SER A 392 -21.33 7.11 9.72
N THR A 393 -21.45 8.37 10.12
CA THR A 393 -20.27 9.21 10.35
C THR A 393 -19.56 8.79 11.65
N VAL A 394 -18.25 9.08 11.76
CA VAL A 394 -17.43 8.76 12.96
C VAL A 394 -18.02 9.37 14.24
N GLU A 395 -18.79 10.45 14.11
CA GLU A 395 -19.35 11.24 15.21
C GLU A 395 -20.73 10.74 15.70
N GLU A 396 -21.46 9.97 14.89
CA GLU A 396 -22.86 9.57 15.15
C GLU A 396 -23.02 8.20 15.85
N SER A 397 -21.94 7.50 16.16
CA SER A 397 -21.98 6.12 16.67
C SER A 397 -21.32 5.97 18.05
N PRO A 398 -22.06 6.02 19.18
CA PRO A 398 -21.53 5.67 20.50
C PRO A 398 -21.42 4.14 20.68
N ILE A 399 -20.41 3.67 21.43
CA ILE A 399 -19.90 2.29 21.45
C ILE A 399 -20.25 1.58 22.76
N CYS A 400 -20.66 0.31 22.68
CA CYS A 400 -20.64 -0.66 23.78
C CYS A 400 -20.23 -2.04 23.24
N VAL A 401 -19.23 -2.69 23.84
CA VAL A 401 -19.05 -4.15 23.73
C VAL A 401 -19.78 -4.75 24.92
N ASP A 402 -21.01 -5.22 24.71
CA ASP A 402 -21.73 -5.97 25.74
C ASP A 402 -21.18 -7.40 25.79
N THR A 403 -20.31 -7.65 26.77
CA THR A 403 -19.72 -8.97 27.04
C THR A 403 -20.70 -9.92 27.73
N THR A 404 -21.92 -9.49 28.05
CA THR A 404 -22.87 -10.29 28.83
C THR A 404 -23.95 -10.98 28.01
N ASN A 405 -24.16 -10.62 26.74
CA ASN A 405 -25.09 -11.33 25.85
C ASN A 405 -24.66 -11.27 24.38
N TYR A 406 -24.35 -12.43 23.80
CA TYR A 406 -24.07 -12.62 22.37
C TYR A 406 -25.18 -12.03 21.48
N ARG A 407 -24.94 -10.83 20.94
CA ARG A 407 -25.54 -10.32 19.71
C ARG A 407 -24.44 -9.65 18.87
N PRO A 408 -24.58 -9.60 17.53
CA PRO A 408 -23.57 -9.02 16.64
C PRO A 408 -23.24 -7.59 17.07
N GLY A 409 -22.01 -7.36 17.52
CA GLY A 409 -21.55 -6.08 18.05
C GLY A 409 -20.67 -5.36 17.04
N TYR A 410 -21.00 -4.11 16.73
CA TYR A 410 -20.23 -3.24 15.85
C TYR A 410 -18.96 -2.74 16.55
N LEU A 411 -17.82 -2.75 15.85
CA LEU A 411 -16.59 -2.11 16.30
C LEU A 411 -16.60 -0.64 15.88
N ILE A 412 -16.48 0.26 16.85
CA ILE A 412 -16.43 1.71 16.66
C ILE A 412 -15.28 2.25 17.53
N ILE A 413 -14.62 3.35 17.12
CA ILE A 413 -13.74 4.20 17.97
C ILE A 413 -13.94 5.68 17.54
N PRO A 414 -14.22 6.65 18.45
CA PRO A 414 -14.42 8.08 18.14
C PRO A 414 -13.21 8.95 18.58
N PRO A 415 -13.22 10.27 18.33
CA PRO A 415 -12.01 11.06 18.12
C PRO A 415 -11.47 11.76 19.38
N GLY A 416 -10.17 12.08 19.32
CA GLY A 416 -9.56 13.11 20.18
C GLY A 416 -8.86 12.56 21.43
N LYS A 417 -7.54 12.72 21.46
CA LYS A 417 -6.68 12.49 22.63
C LYS A 417 -7.32 13.00 23.94
N ALA A 418 -7.54 12.10 24.91
CA ALA A 418 -6.98 12.15 26.28
C ALA A 418 -7.78 11.34 27.32
N ILE A 419 -7.10 10.36 27.96
CA ILE A 419 -7.10 10.02 29.41
C ILE A 419 -8.38 9.34 29.95
N VAL A 420 -8.36 8.22 30.70
CA VAL A 420 -7.35 7.62 31.61
C VAL A 420 -6.90 6.24 31.16
#